data_AF-A0A9X3ELB3-F1
#
_entry.id   AF-A0A9X3ELB3-F1
#
_cell.length_a   1.000
_cell.length_b   1.000
_cell.length_c   1.000
_cell.angle_alpha   90.00
_cell.angle_beta   90.00
_cell.angle_gamma   90.00
#
_symmetry.space_group_name_H-M   'P 1'
#
loop_
_entity.id
_entity.type
_entity.pdbx_description
1 polymer ?
#
loop_
_entity_poly.entity_id
_entity_poly.type
_entity_poly.pdbx_seq_one_letter_code
_entity_poly.pdbx_strand_id
1 'polypeptide(L)'
;MTRRLSLLLAALGLACDPLPPVRHEGVHVRVAPDPGLELCGGTLAHMDDFVARVSAEFGVDPPLGDDRFTYYWLDPEDFGKRTPCPDAVAGCAVYDGVYSKVAPLDHELVHSVSFAYGVGPQIFVEGLARAYEGLEAWRSPQPQRPRDVWKFVSANWIAPLDYDVAGAFTSYLIARFGLDVFLSMYAGLGLVAREGAIDRAFKNTSRSTSRAPSTTSPPTAATACTSTPTPSSASAAPPRSRGTASTPPSSAASPASRRTR
;
A
#
# COMPACT_ATOMS: atom_id res chain seq x y z
N MET A 1 51.48 33.11 34.65
CA MET A 1 51.30 31.65 34.43
C MET A 1 49.81 31.36 34.31
N THR A 2 49.29 31.18 33.11
CA THR A 2 47.86 30.88 32.88
C THR A 2 47.76 29.73 31.88
N ARG A 3 47.52 28.52 32.41
CA ARG A 3 47.26 27.31 31.61
C ARG A 3 45.84 27.38 31.06
N ARG A 4 45.72 27.50 29.74
CA ARG A 4 44.44 27.32 29.03
C ARG A 4 44.17 25.81 28.93
N LEU A 5 43.12 25.36 29.60
CA LEU A 5 42.60 24.00 29.51
C LEU A 5 41.65 23.96 28.30
N SER A 6 42.13 23.45 27.16
CA SER A 6 41.28 23.20 25.99
C SER A 6 40.48 21.92 26.22
N LEU A 7 39.18 22.05 26.48
CA LEU A 7 38.25 20.92 26.43
C LEU A 7 38.06 20.49 24.96
N LEU A 8 38.62 19.35 24.61
CA LEU A 8 38.27 18.59 23.41
C LEU A 8 36.89 17.96 23.64
N LEU A 9 35.85 18.61 23.13
CA LEU A 9 34.52 18.00 22.99
C LEU A 9 34.63 16.93 21.89
N ALA A 10 34.82 15.68 22.30
CA ALA A 10 34.73 14.54 21.39
C ALA A 10 33.27 14.39 20.97
N ALA A 11 32.93 14.91 19.80
CA ALA A 11 31.67 14.65 19.13
C ALA A 11 31.64 13.16 18.77
N LEU A 12 31.05 12.34 19.65
CA LEU A 12 30.58 11.00 19.34
C LEU A 12 29.41 11.13 18.35
N GLY A 13 29.75 11.46 17.11
CA GLY A 13 28.86 11.28 15.97
C GLY A 13 28.68 9.79 15.75
N LEU A 14 27.71 9.20 16.43
CA LEU A 14 27.04 8.01 15.92
C LEU A 14 26.51 8.40 14.55
N ALA A 15 27.25 8.05 13.50
CA ALA A 15 26.84 8.23 12.12
C ALA A 15 25.68 7.25 11.86
N CYS A 16 24.49 7.59 12.34
CA CYS A 16 23.28 7.09 11.73
C CYS A 16 23.28 7.64 10.31
N ASP A 17 23.44 6.78 9.31
CA ASP A 17 23.29 7.19 7.92
C ASP A 17 21.93 7.87 7.79
N PRO A 18 21.90 9.19 7.51
CA PRO A 18 20.66 9.92 7.58
C PRO A 18 19.70 9.39 6.51
N LEU A 19 18.41 9.33 6.86
CA LEU A 19 17.35 9.18 5.86
C LEU A 19 17.44 10.36 4.87
N PRO A 20 17.11 10.14 3.59
CA PRO A 20 17.20 11.20 2.59
C PRO A 20 16.23 12.35 2.93
N PRO A 21 16.52 13.58 2.51
CA PRO A 21 15.59 14.68 2.66
C PRO A 21 14.38 14.51 1.72
N VAL A 22 13.24 15.10 2.09
CA VAL A 22 12.07 15.19 1.22
C VAL A 22 12.44 15.99 -0.04
N ARG A 23 12.11 15.43 -1.21
CA ARG A 23 12.32 16.08 -2.52
C ARG A 23 11.03 16.36 -3.26
N HIS A 24 9.95 15.65 -2.92
CA HIS A 24 8.65 15.82 -3.55
C HIS A 24 7.57 15.96 -2.49
N GLU A 25 6.65 16.89 -2.72
CA GLU A 25 5.58 17.21 -1.79
C GLU A 25 4.24 17.13 -2.50
N GLY A 26 3.41 16.18 -2.05
CA GLY A 26 2.02 16.02 -2.41
C GLY A 26 1.09 16.64 -1.36
N VAL A 27 -0.21 16.45 -1.56
CA VAL A 27 -1.27 16.89 -0.64
C VAL A 27 -1.26 16.04 0.63
N HIS A 28 -1.05 14.72 0.50
CA HIS A 28 -1.12 13.75 1.59
C HIS A 28 0.22 13.04 1.85
N VAL A 29 1.08 12.96 0.82
CA VAL A 29 2.36 12.25 0.90
C VAL A 29 3.54 13.18 0.57
N ARG A 30 4.61 13.09 1.37
CA ARG A 30 5.93 13.62 1.07
C ARG A 30 6.84 12.48 0.64
N VAL A 31 7.63 12.63 -0.41
CA VAL A 31 8.55 11.57 -0.85
C VAL A 31 9.99 12.02 -0.67
N ALA A 32 10.75 11.18 0.00
CA ALA A 32 12.18 11.31 0.25
C ALA A 32 12.92 10.14 -0.43
N PRO A 33 13.26 10.28 -1.73
CA PRO A 33 13.96 9.24 -2.46
C PRO A 33 15.48 9.33 -2.22
N ASP A 34 16.15 8.19 -2.19
CA ASP A 34 17.61 8.15 -2.17
C ASP A 34 18.24 8.81 -3.41
N PRO A 35 19.51 9.25 -3.32
CA PRO A 35 20.21 9.84 -4.46
C PRO A 35 20.20 8.94 -5.69
N GLY A 36 19.77 9.48 -6.83
CA GLY A 36 19.68 8.75 -8.10
C GLY A 36 18.33 8.06 -8.36
N LEU A 37 17.45 8.00 -7.36
CA LEU A 37 16.07 7.58 -7.53
C LEU A 37 15.20 8.79 -7.92
N GLU A 38 14.47 8.66 -9.01
CA GLU A 38 13.58 9.70 -9.54
C GLU A 38 12.18 9.12 -9.74
N LEU A 39 11.16 9.85 -9.27
CA LEU A 39 9.78 9.43 -9.46
C LEU A 39 9.40 9.46 -10.95
N CYS A 40 8.75 8.40 -11.40
CA CYS A 40 8.05 8.42 -12.68
C CYS A 40 6.93 9.47 -12.64
N GLY A 41 6.62 10.05 -13.80
CA GLY A 41 5.52 10.99 -13.94
C GLY A 41 4.20 10.40 -13.43
N GLY A 42 3.50 11.12 -12.56
CA GLY A 42 2.22 10.72 -11.99
C GLY A 42 2.30 9.87 -10.71
N THR A 43 3.47 9.35 -10.31
CA THR A 43 3.58 8.52 -9.09
C THR A 43 3.12 9.26 -7.84
N LEU A 44 3.56 10.51 -7.64
CA LEU A 44 3.16 11.30 -6.47
C LEU A 44 1.64 11.55 -6.44
N ALA A 45 1.06 11.93 -7.58
CA ALA A 45 -0.37 12.16 -7.70
C ALA A 45 -1.17 10.88 -7.43
N HIS A 46 -0.71 9.72 -7.91
CA HIS A 46 -1.31 8.42 -7.59
C HIS A 46 -1.31 8.15 -6.08
N MET A 47 -0.18 8.39 -5.41
CA MET A 47 -0.08 8.16 -3.95
C MET A 47 -1.00 9.08 -3.16
N ASP A 48 -1.08 10.36 -3.53
CA ASP A 48 -2.03 11.31 -2.91
C ASP A 48 -3.48 10.85 -3.12
N ASP A 49 -3.85 10.57 -4.37
CA ASP A 49 -5.20 10.12 -4.71
C ASP A 49 -5.54 8.80 -3.99
N PHE A 50 -4.57 7.89 -3.86
CA PHE A 50 -4.74 6.63 -3.14
C PHE A 50 -5.00 6.87 -1.65
N VAL A 51 -4.17 7.68 -0.97
CA VAL A 51 -4.37 8.01 0.44
C VAL A 51 -5.72 8.70 0.67
N ALA A 52 -6.11 9.64 -0.20
CA ALA A 52 -7.40 10.30 -0.13
C ALA A 52 -8.57 9.30 -0.22
N ARG A 53 -8.52 8.38 -1.21
CA ARG A 53 -9.55 7.35 -1.39
C ARG A 53 -9.64 6.39 -0.21
N VAL A 54 -8.52 5.85 0.26
CA VAL A 54 -8.50 4.91 1.40
C VAL A 54 -8.97 5.60 2.68
N SER A 55 -8.54 6.84 2.92
CA SER A 55 -8.98 7.61 4.09
C SER A 55 -10.48 7.87 4.07
N ALA A 56 -11.03 8.27 2.93
CA ALA A 56 -12.47 8.48 2.74
C ALA A 56 -13.27 7.19 2.96
N GLU A 57 -12.80 6.08 2.40
CA GLU A 57 -13.42 4.76 2.57
C GLU A 57 -13.36 4.29 4.02
N PHE A 58 -12.25 4.53 4.72
CA PHE A 58 -12.12 4.15 6.13
C PHE A 58 -12.89 5.11 7.05
N GLY A 59 -13.29 6.29 6.58
CA GLY A 59 -13.95 7.29 7.40
C GLY A 59 -13.00 8.01 8.36
N VAL A 60 -11.75 8.23 7.91
CA VAL A 60 -10.73 9.02 8.63
C VAL A 60 -10.32 10.24 7.81
N ASP A 61 -9.89 11.30 8.49
CA ASP A 61 -9.37 12.47 7.80
C ASP A 61 -8.00 12.14 7.18
N PRO A 62 -7.80 12.42 5.88
CA PRO A 62 -6.50 12.18 5.27
C PRO A 62 -5.47 13.18 5.82
N PRO A 63 -4.20 12.80 5.96
CA PRO A 63 -3.19 13.67 6.54
C PRO A 63 -2.92 14.89 5.64
N LEU A 64 -2.66 16.05 6.26
CA LEU A 64 -2.41 17.32 5.58
C LEU A 64 -1.27 18.08 6.28
N GLY A 65 -0.70 19.08 5.59
CA GLY A 65 0.29 19.97 6.22
C GLY A 65 1.50 19.22 6.75
N ASP A 66 1.77 19.35 8.06
CA ASP A 66 2.88 18.67 8.74
C ASP A 66 2.60 17.23 9.13
N ASP A 67 1.34 16.81 9.09
CA ASP A 67 0.93 15.43 9.42
C ASP A 67 0.99 14.49 8.20
N ARG A 68 1.37 15.00 7.01
CA ARG A 68 1.57 14.21 5.78
C ARG A 68 2.49 13.02 6.03
N PHE A 69 2.12 11.87 5.46
CA PHE A 69 3.00 10.69 5.51
C PHE A 69 4.31 10.97 4.77
N THR A 70 5.44 10.56 5.35
CA THR A 70 6.73 10.64 4.69
C THR A 70 7.12 9.28 4.14
N TYR A 71 7.17 9.18 2.81
CA TYR A 71 7.56 7.99 2.06
C TYR A 71 9.04 8.04 1.71
N TYR A 72 9.84 7.27 2.44
CA TYR A 72 11.25 7.05 2.18
C TYR A 72 11.42 5.94 1.13
N TRP A 73 11.79 6.33 -0.09
CA TRP A 73 12.12 5.38 -1.15
C TRP A 73 13.64 5.17 -1.18
N LEU A 74 14.07 4.02 -0.72
CA LEU A 74 15.48 3.75 -0.40
C LEU A 74 16.09 2.69 -1.31
N ASP A 75 17.41 2.73 -1.44
CA ASP A 75 18.16 1.70 -2.14
C ASP A 75 18.02 0.33 -1.43
N PRO A 76 17.73 -0.76 -2.16
CA PRO A 76 17.59 -2.08 -1.59
C PRO A 76 18.79 -2.59 -0.78
N GLU A 77 20.02 -2.16 -1.09
CA GLU A 77 21.27 -2.65 -0.47
C GLU A 77 21.48 -2.10 0.95
N ASP A 78 20.89 -0.94 1.26
CA ASP A 78 21.05 -0.25 2.54
C ASP A 78 19.75 -0.16 3.36
N PHE A 79 18.64 -0.63 2.81
CA PHE A 79 17.31 -0.57 3.43
C PHE A 79 17.28 -1.08 4.88
N GLY A 80 17.71 -2.32 5.14
CA GLY A 80 17.69 -2.89 6.49
C GLY A 80 18.66 -2.25 7.48
N LYS A 81 19.65 -1.47 7.00
CA LYS A 81 20.62 -0.76 7.86
C LYS A 81 20.09 0.60 8.30
N ARG A 82 19.24 1.22 7.48
CA ARG A 82 18.78 2.61 7.64
C ARG A 82 17.35 2.72 8.18
N THR A 83 16.63 1.60 8.26
CA THR A 83 15.22 1.56 8.62
C THR A 83 14.97 0.61 9.79
N PRO A 84 13.85 0.77 10.52
CA PRO A 84 13.40 -0.23 11.48
C PRO A 84 12.81 -1.49 10.81
N CYS A 85 12.71 -1.53 9.48
CA CYS A 85 12.07 -2.60 8.75
C CYS A 85 13.00 -3.81 8.59
N PRO A 86 12.47 -5.05 8.59
CA PRO A 86 13.23 -6.22 8.21
C PRO A 86 13.81 -6.09 6.79
N ASP A 87 15.04 -6.54 6.56
CA ASP A 87 15.64 -6.40 5.23
C ASP A 87 14.96 -7.27 4.15
N ALA A 88 14.29 -8.34 4.56
CA ALA A 88 13.64 -9.27 3.63
C ALA A 88 12.31 -8.75 3.04
N VAL A 89 11.78 -7.60 3.50
CA VAL A 89 10.51 -7.06 3.01
C VAL A 89 10.70 -5.97 1.95
N ALA A 90 9.67 -5.75 1.13
CA ALA A 90 9.67 -4.68 0.13
C ALA A 90 9.48 -3.29 0.77
N GLY A 91 8.80 -3.23 1.91
CA GLY A 91 8.59 -2.03 2.69
C GLY A 91 8.02 -2.34 4.07
N CYS A 92 7.94 -1.31 4.91
CA CYS A 92 7.11 -1.34 6.11
C CYS A 92 6.62 0.08 6.44
N ALA A 93 5.48 0.19 7.11
CA ALA A 93 4.98 1.43 7.68
C ALA A 93 5.19 1.48 9.19
N VAL A 94 5.67 2.61 9.70
CA VAL A 94 5.85 2.87 11.13
C VAL A 94 5.38 4.30 11.41
N TYR A 95 4.19 4.42 12.02
CA TYR A 95 3.52 5.69 12.29
C TYR A 95 3.32 6.53 11.01
N ASP A 96 3.97 7.69 10.93
CA ASP A 96 3.93 8.65 9.82
C ASP A 96 5.00 8.36 8.75
N GLY A 97 5.88 7.39 8.99
CA GLY A 97 6.93 6.97 8.07
C GLY A 97 6.55 5.72 7.28
N VAL A 98 6.63 5.80 5.95
CA VAL A 98 6.63 4.64 5.06
C VAL A 98 8.03 4.44 4.52
N TYR A 99 8.59 3.25 4.67
CA TYR A 99 9.91 2.92 4.16
C TYR A 99 9.76 1.84 3.10
N SER A 100 10.29 2.06 1.90
CA SER A 100 10.20 1.06 0.84
C SER A 100 11.40 1.02 -0.09
N LYS A 101 11.69 -0.17 -0.62
CA LYS A 101 12.65 -0.44 -1.70
C LYS A 101 12.10 -0.07 -3.08
N VAL A 102 10.78 0.13 -3.18
CA VAL A 102 10.05 0.39 -4.43
C VAL A 102 9.09 1.56 -4.26
N ALA A 103 8.72 2.23 -5.34
CA ALA A 103 7.71 3.29 -5.30
C ALA A 103 6.84 3.25 -6.58
N PRO A 104 5.51 3.39 -6.46
CA PRO A 104 4.73 3.41 -5.22
C PRO A 104 4.53 2.00 -4.64
N LEU A 105 4.29 1.91 -3.32
CA LEU A 105 3.86 0.69 -2.64
C LEU A 105 2.59 0.97 -1.83
N ASP A 106 1.45 0.88 -2.51
CA ASP A 106 0.12 1.18 -1.95
C ASP A 106 -0.19 0.38 -0.66
N HIS A 107 0.36 -0.83 -0.55
CA HIS A 107 0.25 -1.69 0.62
C HIS A 107 0.62 -0.97 1.94
N GLU A 108 1.77 -0.30 1.95
CA GLU A 108 2.27 0.40 3.15
C GLU A 108 1.50 1.69 3.44
N LEU A 109 0.94 2.32 2.40
CA LEU A 109 0.04 3.45 2.57
C LEU A 109 -1.26 3.03 3.27
N VAL A 110 -1.80 1.83 3.00
CA VAL A 110 -2.95 1.30 3.76
C VAL A 110 -2.62 1.10 5.24
N HIS A 111 -1.42 0.62 5.57
CA HIS A 111 -0.99 0.55 6.97
C HIS A 111 -0.98 1.93 7.64
N SER A 112 -0.40 2.92 6.95
CA SER A 112 -0.31 4.30 7.46
C SER A 112 -1.68 4.91 7.74
N VAL A 113 -2.66 4.70 6.85
CA VAL A 113 -4.04 5.14 7.08
C VAL A 113 -4.70 4.34 8.20
N SER A 114 -4.49 3.02 8.25
CA SER A 114 -5.16 2.16 9.24
C SER A 114 -4.64 2.35 10.67
N PHE A 115 -3.47 2.96 10.88
CA PHE A 115 -2.98 3.33 12.21
C PHE A 115 -3.90 4.29 12.98
N ALA A 116 -4.81 5.01 12.31
CA ALA A 116 -5.88 5.75 12.98
C ALA A 116 -6.77 4.88 13.88
N TYR A 117 -6.82 3.56 13.64
CA TYR A 117 -7.53 2.57 14.45
C TYR A 117 -6.61 1.79 15.39
N GLY A 118 -5.32 2.12 15.47
CA GLY A 118 -4.33 1.38 16.23
C GLY A 118 -3.72 0.20 15.45
N VAL A 119 -3.09 -0.73 16.18
CA VAL A 119 -2.38 -1.87 15.60
C VAL A 119 -3.00 -3.17 16.12
N GLY A 120 -3.74 -3.84 15.24
CA GLY A 120 -4.41 -5.11 15.52
C GLY A 120 -3.53 -6.35 15.28
N PRO A 121 -4.10 -7.56 15.39
CA PRO A 121 -3.45 -8.81 15.02
C PRO A 121 -2.95 -8.82 13.58
N GLN A 122 -1.81 -9.47 13.34
CA GLN A 122 -1.11 -9.47 12.04
C GLN A 122 -1.99 -9.94 10.87
N ILE A 123 -2.86 -10.94 11.07
CA ILE A 123 -3.79 -11.39 10.03
C ILE A 123 -4.72 -10.27 9.54
N PHE A 124 -5.09 -9.33 10.41
CA PHE A 124 -5.97 -8.22 10.06
C PHE A 124 -5.18 -7.01 9.58
N VAL A 125 -4.00 -6.75 10.15
CA VAL A 125 -3.08 -5.69 9.68
C VAL A 125 -2.74 -5.92 8.21
N GLU A 126 -2.15 -7.08 7.90
CA GLU A 126 -1.73 -7.47 6.56
C GLU A 126 -2.94 -7.75 5.66
N GLY A 127 -4.00 -8.32 6.24
CA GLY A 127 -5.22 -8.62 5.51
C GLY A 127 -5.96 -7.38 5.03
N LEU A 128 -5.99 -6.30 5.83
CA LEU A 128 -6.58 -5.04 5.41
C LEU A 128 -5.74 -4.37 4.32
N ALA A 129 -4.41 -4.36 4.47
CA ALA A 129 -3.50 -3.85 3.44
C ALA A 129 -3.64 -4.61 2.12
N ARG A 130 -3.70 -5.94 2.15
CA ARG A 130 -3.97 -6.75 0.95
C ARG A 130 -5.36 -6.58 0.36
N ALA A 131 -6.38 -6.33 1.17
CA ALA A 131 -7.74 -6.11 0.67
C ALA A 131 -7.87 -4.78 -0.09
N TYR A 132 -7.06 -3.78 0.26
CA TYR A 132 -7.12 -2.41 -0.26
C TYR A 132 -5.94 -1.98 -1.11
N GLU A 133 -4.87 -2.78 -1.25
CA GLU A 133 -3.82 -2.47 -2.21
C GLU A 133 -4.41 -2.46 -3.64
N GLY A 134 -4.14 -1.40 -4.40
CA GLY A 134 -4.49 -1.33 -5.83
C GLY A 134 -5.98 -1.27 -6.19
N LEU A 135 -6.82 -0.63 -5.37
CA LEU A 135 -8.30 -0.54 -5.50
C LEU A 135 -8.86 -0.35 -6.93
N GLU A 136 -9.01 -1.46 -7.66
CA GLU A 136 -10.28 -1.95 -8.23
C GLU A 136 -10.72 -3.19 -7.41
N ALA A 137 -11.08 -2.89 -6.16
CA ALA A 137 -11.93 -3.60 -5.19
C ALA A 137 -12.21 -5.12 -5.36
N TRP A 138 -11.74 -5.91 -4.39
CA TRP A 138 -12.23 -7.25 -3.98
C TRP A 138 -11.73 -8.51 -4.70
N ARG A 139 -10.61 -8.48 -5.41
CA ARG A 139 -9.94 -9.71 -5.88
C ARG A 139 -8.48 -9.75 -5.47
N SER A 140 -8.22 -9.88 -4.17
CA SER A 140 -7.01 -10.63 -3.75
C SER A 140 -7.03 -11.94 -4.55
N PRO A 141 -5.91 -12.38 -5.16
CA PRO A 141 -5.86 -13.68 -5.81
C PRO A 141 -6.45 -14.70 -4.85
N GLN A 142 -7.51 -15.38 -5.26
CA GLN A 142 -8.10 -16.42 -4.41
C GLN A 142 -6.96 -17.40 -4.10
N PRO A 143 -6.73 -17.73 -2.82
CA PRO A 143 -5.64 -18.61 -2.47
C PRO A 143 -5.81 -19.89 -3.29
N GLN A 144 -4.75 -20.32 -3.97
CA GLN A 144 -4.83 -21.45 -4.91
C GLN A 144 -5.27 -22.75 -4.23
N ARG A 145 -5.27 -22.80 -2.89
CA ARG A 145 -5.75 -23.92 -2.08
C ARG A 145 -6.46 -23.39 -0.83
N PRO A 146 -7.55 -24.05 -0.38
CA PRO A 146 -8.13 -23.78 0.93
C PRO A 146 -7.05 -23.90 2.01
N ARG A 147 -6.91 -22.87 2.85
CA ARG A 147 -6.06 -22.88 4.04
C ARG A 147 -6.91 -22.74 5.28
N ASP A 148 -6.45 -23.35 6.36
CA ASP A 148 -7.05 -23.20 7.68
C ASP A 148 -6.66 -21.83 8.25
N VAL A 149 -7.57 -20.87 8.10
CA VAL A 149 -7.41 -19.48 8.58
C VAL A 149 -7.15 -19.44 10.08
N TRP A 150 -7.65 -20.43 10.83
CA TRP A 150 -7.59 -20.43 12.28
C TRP A 150 -6.15 -20.52 12.82
N LYS A 151 -5.25 -21.13 12.06
CA LYS A 151 -3.82 -21.17 12.38
C LYS A 151 -3.15 -19.79 12.38
N PHE A 152 -3.75 -18.82 11.69
CA PHE A 152 -3.20 -17.47 11.53
C PHE A 152 -3.85 -16.46 12.46
N VAL A 153 -5.09 -16.71 12.91
CA VAL A 153 -5.85 -15.76 13.73
C VAL A 153 -5.20 -15.49 15.08
N SER A 154 -4.48 -16.45 15.63
CA SER A 154 -3.69 -16.29 16.86
C SER A 154 -2.20 -16.10 16.62
N ALA A 155 -1.76 -16.03 15.35
CA ALA A 155 -0.35 -15.92 15.04
C ALA A 155 0.13 -14.48 15.22
N ASN A 156 1.20 -14.30 16.00
CA ASN A 156 1.86 -12.99 16.14
C ASN A 156 2.67 -12.59 14.90
N TRP A 157 2.76 -13.49 13.92
CA TRP A 157 3.49 -13.31 12.67
C TRP A 157 2.81 -14.16 11.59
N ILE A 158 2.65 -13.60 10.39
CA ILE A 158 2.24 -14.36 9.21
C ILE A 158 3.35 -14.26 8.16
N ALA A 159 3.65 -15.36 7.46
CA ALA A 159 4.68 -15.32 6.43
C ALA A 159 4.15 -14.54 5.21
N PRO A 160 5.03 -13.91 4.39
CA PRO A 160 4.61 -13.22 3.17
C PRO A 160 3.75 -14.07 2.22
N LEU A 161 4.00 -15.39 2.17
CA LEU A 161 3.22 -16.37 1.39
C LEU A 161 1.81 -16.65 1.93
N ASP A 162 1.46 -16.12 3.09
CA ASP A 162 0.15 -16.22 3.73
C ASP A 162 -0.64 -14.90 3.64
N TYR A 163 -0.06 -13.83 3.09
CA TYR A 163 -0.74 -12.53 2.96
C TYR A 163 -1.98 -12.64 2.08
N ASP A 164 -1.96 -13.46 1.03
CA ASP A 164 -3.14 -13.72 0.19
C ASP A 164 -4.30 -14.33 1.00
N VAL A 165 -4.00 -15.17 1.99
CA VAL A 165 -5.01 -15.75 2.88
C VAL A 165 -5.55 -14.69 3.83
N ALA A 166 -4.68 -13.85 4.40
CA ALA A 166 -5.07 -12.73 5.26
C ALA A 166 -5.97 -11.73 4.50
N GLY A 167 -5.60 -11.40 3.26
CA GLY A 167 -6.35 -10.52 2.36
C GLY A 167 -7.71 -11.12 1.98
N ALA A 168 -7.75 -12.39 1.57
CA ALA A 168 -9.00 -13.06 1.24
C ALA A 168 -9.94 -13.19 2.45
N PHE A 169 -9.41 -13.50 3.63
CA PHE A 169 -10.20 -13.60 4.86
C PHE A 169 -10.76 -12.24 5.29
N THR A 170 -9.92 -11.20 5.31
CA THR A 170 -10.35 -9.83 5.63
C THR A 170 -11.38 -9.34 4.63
N SER A 171 -11.17 -9.61 3.34
CA SER A 171 -12.14 -9.31 2.28
C SER A 171 -13.47 -10.01 2.49
N TYR A 172 -13.46 -11.28 2.88
CA TYR A 172 -14.68 -12.02 3.22
C TYR A 172 -15.44 -11.37 4.39
N LEU A 173 -14.72 -10.96 5.45
CA LEU A 173 -15.35 -10.29 6.60
C LEU A 173 -15.99 -8.97 6.18
N ILE A 174 -15.29 -8.15 5.42
CA ILE A 174 -15.81 -6.85 4.97
C ILE A 174 -17.00 -7.05 4.02
N ALA A 175 -16.90 -7.96 3.05
CA ALA A 175 -18.00 -8.24 2.13
C ALA A 175 -19.25 -8.79 2.84
N ARG A 176 -19.07 -9.57 3.92
CA ARG A 176 -20.18 -10.20 4.65
C ARG A 176 -20.84 -9.31 5.69
N PHE A 177 -20.05 -8.45 6.35
CA PHE A 177 -20.46 -7.70 7.54
C PHE A 177 -20.36 -6.18 7.39
N GLY A 178 -19.74 -5.68 6.32
CA GLY A 178 -19.49 -4.26 6.08
C GLY A 178 -18.15 -3.80 6.67
N LEU A 179 -17.58 -2.75 6.05
CA LEU A 179 -16.31 -2.17 6.46
C LEU A 179 -16.38 -1.58 7.87
N ASP A 180 -17.44 -0.84 8.19
CA ASP A 180 -17.62 -0.22 9.52
C ASP A 180 -17.56 -1.24 10.66
N VAL A 181 -18.18 -2.41 10.47
CA VAL A 181 -18.16 -3.49 11.46
C VAL A 181 -16.74 -4.05 11.62
N PHE A 182 -16.02 -4.19 10.50
CA PHE A 182 -14.64 -4.65 10.50
C PHE A 182 -13.71 -3.65 11.19
N LEU A 183 -13.75 -2.37 10.83
CA LEU A 183 -12.89 -1.33 11.41
C LEU A 183 -13.21 -1.11 12.90
N SER A 184 -14.48 -1.17 13.30
CA SER A 184 -14.86 -1.12 14.72
C SER A 184 -14.33 -2.33 15.51
N MET A 185 -14.33 -3.53 14.91
CA MET A 185 -13.70 -4.70 15.52
C MET A 185 -12.19 -4.48 15.63
N TYR A 186 -11.55 -4.11 14.52
CA TYR A 186 -10.12 -3.88 14.40
C TYR A 186 -9.60 -2.91 15.47
N ALA A 187 -10.29 -1.78 15.64
CA ALA A 187 -9.96 -0.75 16.64
C ALA A 187 -10.01 -1.24 18.09
N GLY A 188 -10.81 -2.28 18.37
CA GLY A 188 -10.93 -2.90 19.68
C GLY A 188 -9.86 -3.97 19.97
N LEU A 189 -8.99 -4.29 19.02
CA LEU A 189 -8.00 -5.35 19.14
C LEU A 189 -6.59 -4.76 19.31
N GLY A 190 -5.83 -5.32 20.25
CA GLY A 190 -4.38 -5.09 20.32
C GLY A 190 -3.62 -6.10 19.46
N LEU A 191 -2.35 -5.79 19.17
CA LEU A 191 -1.44 -6.62 18.36
C LEU A 191 -1.41 -8.10 18.74
N VAL A 192 -1.51 -8.41 20.03
CA VAL A 192 -1.45 -9.78 20.59
C VAL A 192 -2.83 -10.32 20.98
N ALA A 193 -3.91 -9.77 20.42
CA ALA A 193 -5.26 -10.25 20.72
C ALA A 193 -5.40 -11.73 20.31
N ARG A 194 -5.89 -12.54 21.24
CA ARG A 194 -6.13 -13.98 21.03
C ARG A 194 -7.54 -14.23 20.50
N GLU A 195 -7.78 -15.45 20.03
CA GLU A 195 -9.08 -15.90 19.48
C GLU A 195 -10.29 -15.44 20.30
N GLY A 196 -10.27 -15.62 21.63
CA GLY A 196 -11.38 -15.23 22.48
C GLY A 196 -11.62 -13.71 22.55
N ALA A 197 -10.58 -12.88 22.37
CA ALA A 197 -10.73 -11.42 22.28
C ALA A 197 -11.29 -11.02 20.91
N ILE A 198 -10.81 -11.67 19.83
CA ILE A 198 -11.27 -11.47 18.46
C ILE A 198 -12.76 -11.83 18.34
N ASP A 199 -13.17 -13.00 18.83
CA ASP A 199 -14.57 -13.45 18.83
C ASP A 199 -15.48 -12.49 19.62
N ARG A 200 -15.03 -12.02 20.78
CA ARG A 200 -15.79 -11.03 21.58
C ARG A 200 -15.92 -9.69 20.87
N ALA A 201 -14.83 -9.16 20.31
CA ALA A 201 -14.85 -7.90 19.57
C ALA A 201 -15.86 -8.00 18.41
N PHE A 202 -15.77 -9.06 17.62
CA PHE A 202 -16.64 -9.28 16.48
C PHE A 202 -18.13 -9.44 16.86
N LYS A 203 -18.43 -10.18 17.93
CA LYS A 203 -19.82 -10.33 18.44
C LYS A 203 -20.39 -9.02 18.97
N ASN A 204 -19.57 -8.18 19.60
CA ASN A 204 -20.01 -6.91 20.17
C ASN A 204 -20.35 -5.89 19.08
N THR A 205 -19.52 -5.80 18.03
CA THR A 205 -19.74 -4.84 16.92
C THR A 205 -20.93 -5.25 16.06
N SER A 206 -20.99 -6.52 15.64
CA SER A 206 -22.09 -7.03 14.80
C SER A 206 -23.49 -6.89 15.43
N ARG A 207 -23.59 -7.07 16.76
CA ARG A 207 -24.85 -6.86 17.49
C ARG A 207 -25.25 -5.39 17.59
N SER A 208 -24.27 -4.50 17.70
CA SER A 208 -24.51 -3.06 17.81
C SER A 208 -25.09 -2.52 16.49
N THR A 209 -24.55 -2.96 15.36
CA THR A 209 -25.06 -2.59 14.02
C THR A 209 -26.45 -3.18 13.74
N SER A 210 -26.73 -4.40 14.18
CA SER A 210 -28.05 -5.03 14.01
C SER A 210 -29.17 -4.35 14.81
N ARG A 211 -28.83 -3.54 15.82
CA ARG A 211 -29.77 -2.80 16.66
C ARG A 211 -29.98 -1.35 16.23
N ALA A 212 -29.09 -0.79 15.42
CA ALA A 212 -29.31 0.52 14.85
C ALA A 212 -30.51 0.43 13.89
N PRO A 213 -31.56 1.26 14.04
CA PRO A 213 -32.64 1.30 13.06
C PRO A 213 -32.03 1.62 11.70
N SER A 214 -32.18 0.69 10.76
CA SER A 214 -31.67 0.81 9.39
C SER A 214 -32.31 2.03 8.74
N THR A 215 -31.66 3.19 8.81
CA THR A 215 -32.04 4.41 8.10
C THR A 215 -31.52 4.41 6.67
N THR A 216 -30.66 3.44 6.32
CA THR A 216 -30.23 3.19 4.96
C THR A 216 -31.33 2.45 4.22
N SER A 217 -32.16 3.20 3.50
CA SER A 217 -32.87 2.66 2.34
C SER A 217 -31.87 1.90 1.47
N PRO A 218 -32.21 0.72 0.93
CA PRO A 218 -31.34 0.05 -0.02
C PRO A 218 -30.99 1.03 -1.14
N PRO A 219 -29.74 1.03 -1.66
CA PRO A 219 -29.44 1.75 -2.88
C PRO A 219 -30.48 1.30 -3.90
N THR A 220 -31.32 2.23 -4.33
CA THR A 220 -32.29 1.97 -5.39
C THR A 220 -31.43 1.49 -6.55
N ALA A 221 -31.63 0.25 -6.98
CA ALA A 221 -30.91 -0.33 -8.09
C ALA A 221 -30.89 0.71 -9.21
N ALA A 222 -29.69 1.22 -9.52
CA ALA A 222 -29.50 2.20 -10.56
C ALA A 222 -30.14 1.59 -11.81
N THR A 223 -31.27 2.18 -12.19
CA THR A 223 -31.93 1.84 -13.45
C THR A 223 -30.89 2.12 -14.52
N ALA A 224 -30.47 1.06 -15.20
CA ALA A 224 -29.59 1.17 -16.34
C ALA A 224 -30.25 2.13 -17.34
N CYS A 225 -29.74 3.36 -17.41
CA CYS A 225 -30.04 4.27 -18.49
C CYS A 225 -29.36 3.72 -19.74
N THR A 226 -30.11 2.94 -20.51
CA THR A 226 -29.79 2.58 -21.89
C THR A 226 -29.94 3.84 -22.75
N SER A 227 -28.99 4.77 -22.67
CA SER A 227 -28.88 5.84 -23.66
C SER A 227 -28.23 5.27 -24.91
N THR A 228 -29.07 5.05 -25.93
CA THR A 228 -28.66 4.76 -27.30
C THR A 228 -27.74 5.87 -27.81
N PRO A 229 -26.56 5.58 -28.38
CA PRO A 229 -25.74 6.62 -28.98
C PRO A 229 -26.44 7.16 -30.24
N THR A 230 -26.72 8.46 -30.25
CA THR A 230 -27.08 9.21 -31.47
C THR A 230 -25.82 9.32 -32.35
N PRO A 231 -25.90 9.03 -33.67
CA PRO A 231 -24.75 9.17 -34.56
C PRO A 231 -24.44 10.67 -34.75
N SER A 232 -23.32 11.12 -34.20
CA SER A 232 -22.79 12.45 -34.48
C SER A 232 -22.17 12.47 -35.87
N SER A 233 -22.65 13.41 -36.66
CA SER A 233 -22.24 13.74 -38.02
C SER A 233 -20.73 13.90 -38.18
N ALA A 234 -20.23 13.30 -39.26
CA ALA A 234 -18.87 13.37 -39.76
C ALA A 234 -18.33 14.81 -39.84
N SER A 235 -17.14 15.02 -39.28
CA SER A 235 -16.23 16.09 -39.69
C SER A 235 -15.08 15.47 -40.46
N ALA A 236 -14.92 15.91 -41.71
CA ALA A 236 -13.94 15.42 -42.66
C ALA A 236 -12.50 15.69 -42.19
N ALA A 237 -11.66 14.66 -42.21
CA ALA A 237 -10.21 14.78 -42.10
C ALA A 237 -9.57 14.78 -43.50
N PRO A 238 -8.49 15.54 -43.73
CA PRO A 238 -7.79 15.58 -45.01
C PRO A 238 -6.96 14.29 -45.27
N PRO A 239 -6.61 14.01 -46.53
CA PRO A 239 -5.98 12.75 -46.93
C PRO A 239 -4.54 12.62 -46.41
N ARG A 240 -4.23 11.46 -45.82
CA ARG A 240 -2.86 11.05 -45.49
C ARG A 240 -2.11 10.65 -46.76
N SER A 241 -0.97 11.28 -46.99
CA SER A 241 0.03 10.90 -47.98
C SER A 241 0.62 9.52 -47.65
N ARG A 242 0.65 8.63 -48.65
CA ARG A 242 1.32 7.32 -48.59
C ARG A 242 2.84 7.49 -48.49
N GLY A 243 3.40 7.20 -47.33
CA GLY A 243 4.83 6.96 -47.16
C GLY A 243 5.16 5.51 -47.52
N THR A 244 6.07 5.34 -48.46
CA THR A 244 6.60 4.09 -48.98
C THR A 244 7.33 3.28 -47.90
N ALA A 245 7.03 1.98 -47.85
CA ALA A 245 7.75 1.01 -47.04
C ALA A 245 9.18 0.81 -47.58
N SER A 246 10.17 0.94 -46.70
CA SER A 246 11.55 0.51 -46.94
C SER A 246 11.83 -0.75 -46.14
N THR A 247 12.07 -1.83 -46.88
CA THR A 247 12.54 -3.15 -46.44
C THR A 247 13.90 -3.04 -45.73
N PRO A 248 14.12 -3.68 -44.57
CA PRO A 248 15.46 -3.85 -44.02
C PRO A 248 16.19 -5.03 -44.69
N PRO A 249 17.51 -4.93 -44.94
CA PRO A 249 18.28 -6.02 -45.52
C PRO A 249 18.60 -7.11 -44.49
N SER A 250 18.42 -8.35 -44.91
CA SER A 250 18.92 -9.57 -44.29
C SER A 250 20.44 -9.67 -44.48
N SER A 251 21.17 -9.81 -43.38
CA SER A 251 22.58 -10.22 -43.32
C SER A 251 22.91 -10.55 -41.87
N ALA A 252 23.76 -11.49 -41.48
CA ALA A 252 24.39 -12.63 -42.13
C ALA A 252 24.86 -13.53 -40.97
N ALA A 253 25.04 -14.82 -41.25
CA ALA A 253 25.57 -15.82 -40.33
C ALA A 253 27.00 -15.50 -39.85
N SER A 254 27.36 -15.98 -38.66
CA SER A 254 28.73 -16.37 -38.34
C SER A 254 28.81 -17.38 -37.19
N PRO A 255 29.89 -18.18 -37.12
CA PRO A 255 29.79 -19.61 -36.88
C PRO A 255 30.24 -20.05 -35.48
N ALA A 256 29.96 -21.34 -35.24
CA ALA A 256 30.44 -22.16 -34.15
C ALA A 256 31.94 -22.00 -33.85
N SER A 257 32.27 -21.92 -32.56
CA SER A 257 33.58 -22.34 -32.05
C SER A 257 33.40 -23.55 -31.15
N ARG A 258 34.07 -24.63 -31.56
CA ARG A 258 34.20 -25.93 -30.91
C ARG A 258 35.69 -26.08 -30.57
N ARG A 259 36.03 -26.36 -29.31
CA ARG A 259 37.27 -27.01 -28.82
C ARG A 259 37.03 -27.31 -27.32
N THR A 260 36.85 -28.56 -26.88
CA THR A 260 37.88 -29.57 -26.48
C THR A 260 39.00 -28.94 -25.66
N ARG A 261 39.30 -29.35 -24.43
CA ARG A 261 39.35 -30.68 -23.79
C ARG A 261 38.89 -30.63 -22.34
#